data_AF-A0A0P1ARV4-F1
#
_entry.id   AF-A0A0P1ARV4-F1
#
_cell.length_a   1.000
_cell.length_b   1.000
_cell.length_c   1.000
_cell.angle_alpha   90.00
_cell.angle_beta   90.00
_cell.angle_gamma   90.00
#
_symmetry.space_group_name_H-M   'P 1'
#
loop_
_entity.id
_entity.type
_entity.pdbx_description
1 polymer ?
#
loop_
_entity_poly.entity_id
_entity_poly.type
_entity_poly.pdbx_seq_one_letter_code
_entity_poly.pdbx_strand_id
1 'polypeptide(L)'
;MTDQITSMEGAIRAAEQTLENLFNPTLDQDKRIPIDLIHEAKGLAFLTVIKAGFVWTGKVGTGVVISKLPDGRWSAPSAIGTAGMGFGAEMGAQLIEFMIILNSDTAVKSFMQKGQLSAGANLEFAAGPYGRAAGANANFSASGVAPNYTYSHSKGLFGGVGLQGSGIVARADINKRFYGREITPTEILTGAVDQPAAASQLYDALQRLVSIPSSGHMQNFKHKILSPFIDRMPAAAVGPDVQVVYDRVLRLIEDISGSAGVDDFKKCCKDYGQNRCTDDQFVTYLDSTFTAEQTLQLVPEIVKLLQDANKRKYIWVKAEHGTQLRSTGAAGSPSLF
;
A
#
# COMPACT_ATOMS: atom_id res chain seq x y z
N MET A 1 19.12 -1.07 -21.22
CA MET A 1 18.66 -0.53 -19.92
C MET A 1 18.29 0.94 -19.99
N THR A 2 19.04 1.81 -20.69
CA THR A 2 18.82 3.26 -20.70
C THR A 2 17.43 3.70 -21.19
N ASP A 3 16.89 3.06 -22.24
CA ASP A 3 15.59 3.45 -22.82
C ASP A 3 14.38 3.22 -21.90
N GLN A 4 14.44 2.23 -21.01
CA GLN A 4 13.35 1.92 -20.07
C GLN A 4 13.11 3.04 -19.05
N ILE A 5 14.12 3.87 -18.81
CA ILE A 5 14.08 4.92 -17.79
C ILE A 5 13.84 6.31 -18.42
N THR A 6 14.09 6.46 -19.72
CA THR A 6 14.12 7.77 -20.40
C THR A 6 12.97 7.98 -21.38
N SER A 7 12.22 6.94 -21.75
CA SER A 7 11.14 7.02 -22.75
C SER A 7 9.82 6.41 -22.25
N MET A 8 8.71 6.85 -22.86
CA MET A 8 7.39 6.28 -22.58
C MET A 8 7.33 4.82 -23.06
N GLU A 9 7.81 4.54 -24.27
CA GLU A 9 7.82 3.22 -24.88
C GLU A 9 8.64 2.22 -24.05
N GLY A 10 9.80 2.66 -23.54
CA GLY A 10 10.59 1.88 -22.62
C GLY A 10 9.88 1.60 -21.30
N ALA A 11 9.19 2.60 -20.75
CA ALA A 11 8.41 2.45 -19.52
C ALA A 11 7.19 1.53 -19.68
N ILE A 12 6.51 1.58 -20.83
CA ILE A 12 5.42 0.66 -21.20
C ILE A 12 5.94 -0.77 -21.32
N ARG A 13 7.05 -0.98 -22.04
CA ARG A 13 7.67 -2.31 -22.17
C ARG A 13 8.11 -2.86 -20.81
N ALA A 14 8.63 -2.01 -19.93
CA ALA A 14 8.99 -2.42 -18.57
C ALA A 14 7.77 -2.78 -17.72
N ALA A 15 6.64 -2.08 -17.89
CA ALA A 15 5.38 -2.41 -17.22
C ALA A 15 4.84 -3.79 -17.64
N GLU A 16 4.88 -4.10 -18.94
CA GLU A 16 4.54 -5.42 -19.47
C GLU A 16 5.42 -6.52 -18.86
N GLN A 17 6.75 -6.34 -18.89
CA GLN A 17 7.69 -7.30 -18.29
C GLN A 17 7.46 -7.48 -16.79
N THR A 18 7.12 -6.41 -16.08
CA THR A 18 6.78 -6.46 -14.66
C THR A 18 5.55 -7.32 -14.43
N LEU A 19 4.52 -7.16 -15.27
CA LEU A 19 3.30 -7.96 -15.20
C LEU A 19 3.60 -9.44 -15.43
N GLU A 20 4.36 -9.77 -16.48
CA GLU A 20 4.76 -11.16 -16.76
C GLU A 20 5.57 -11.78 -15.61
N ASN A 21 6.54 -11.03 -15.06
CA ASN A 21 7.36 -11.51 -13.95
C ASN A 21 6.53 -11.77 -12.69
N LEU A 22 5.59 -10.88 -12.36
CA LEU A 22 4.79 -10.98 -11.14
C LEU A 22 3.64 -11.99 -11.23
N PHE A 23 3.19 -12.32 -12.44
CA PHE A 23 2.16 -13.34 -12.70
C PHE A 23 2.74 -14.66 -13.22
N ASN A 24 4.07 -14.84 -13.16
CA ASN A 24 4.71 -16.06 -13.62
C ASN A 24 4.17 -17.29 -12.83
N PRO A 25 3.64 -18.33 -13.52
CA PRO A 25 3.05 -19.49 -12.87
C PRO A 25 4.06 -20.34 -12.06
N THR A 26 5.36 -20.09 -12.19
CA THR A 26 6.40 -20.77 -11.37
C THR A 26 6.57 -20.16 -9.98
N LEU A 27 5.95 -19.01 -9.68
CA LEU A 27 6.02 -18.38 -8.36
C LEU A 27 5.25 -19.17 -7.31
N ASP A 28 5.77 -19.17 -6.07
CA ASP A 28 5.08 -19.72 -4.91
C ASP A 28 3.70 -19.06 -4.72
N GLN A 29 2.70 -19.82 -4.30
CA GLN A 29 1.31 -19.36 -4.18
C GLN A 29 1.16 -18.10 -3.32
N ASP A 30 1.94 -17.96 -2.25
CA ASP A 30 1.87 -16.81 -1.34
C ASP A 30 2.46 -15.51 -1.93
N LYS A 31 3.31 -15.64 -2.95
CA LYS A 31 3.94 -14.52 -3.66
C LYS A 31 3.13 -14.06 -4.86
N ARG A 32 2.18 -14.88 -5.32
CA ARG A 32 1.31 -14.55 -6.44
C ARG A 32 0.36 -13.41 -6.07
N ILE A 33 0.07 -12.61 -7.08
CA ILE A 33 -0.93 -11.56 -7.01
C ILE A 33 -2.28 -12.21 -7.30
N PRO A 34 -3.25 -12.14 -6.40
CA PRO A 34 -4.55 -12.72 -6.68
C PRO A 34 -5.26 -11.95 -7.77
N ILE A 35 -5.87 -12.72 -8.65
CA ILE A 35 -6.50 -12.18 -9.84
C ILE A 35 -7.63 -11.21 -9.50
N ASP A 36 -8.30 -11.45 -8.37
CA ASP A 36 -9.35 -10.61 -7.83
C ASP A 36 -8.88 -9.15 -7.64
N LEU A 37 -7.60 -8.93 -7.29
CA LEU A 37 -7.04 -7.58 -7.13
C LEU A 37 -6.99 -6.82 -8.46
N ILE A 38 -6.77 -7.52 -9.57
CA ILE A 38 -6.74 -6.93 -10.91
C ILE A 38 -8.16 -6.65 -11.40
N HIS A 39 -9.12 -7.52 -11.05
CA HIS A 39 -10.54 -7.29 -11.34
C HIS A 39 -11.08 -6.03 -10.67
N GLU A 40 -10.80 -5.86 -9.36
CA GLU A 40 -11.24 -4.71 -8.57
C GLU A 40 -10.41 -3.44 -8.79
N ALA A 41 -9.26 -3.53 -9.47
CA ALA A 41 -8.37 -2.40 -9.70
C ALA A 41 -9.09 -1.26 -10.44
N LYS A 42 -8.99 -0.06 -9.88
CA LYS A 42 -9.35 1.23 -10.51
C LYS A 42 -8.18 1.82 -11.30
N GLY A 43 -6.96 1.40 -11.00
CA GLY A 43 -5.77 1.77 -11.75
C GLY A 43 -4.58 0.87 -11.41
N LEU A 44 -3.57 0.90 -12.27
CA LEU A 44 -2.32 0.18 -12.09
C LEU A 44 -1.17 1.14 -12.35
N ALA A 45 -0.20 1.20 -11.46
CA ALA A 45 1.04 1.93 -11.66
C ALA A 45 2.22 0.95 -11.63
N PHE A 46 3.08 1.06 -12.63
CA PHE A 46 4.29 0.26 -12.78
C PHE A 46 5.50 1.17 -12.64
N LEU A 47 6.54 0.73 -11.92
CA LEU A 47 7.78 1.49 -11.75
C LEU A 47 8.99 0.56 -11.85
N THR A 48 9.97 0.94 -12.67
CA THR A 48 11.29 0.32 -12.65
C THR A 48 12.26 1.26 -11.95
N VAL A 49 12.83 0.79 -10.84
CA VAL A 49 13.65 1.60 -9.92
C VAL A 49 15.03 0.99 -9.79
N ILE A 50 16.05 1.82 -10.01
CA ILE A 50 17.43 1.49 -9.64
C ILE A 50 17.64 1.99 -8.22
N LYS A 51 18.08 1.10 -7.33
CA LYS A 51 18.46 1.39 -5.95
C LYS A 51 19.91 1.01 -5.76
N ALA A 52 20.72 1.93 -5.26
CA ALA A 52 22.10 1.65 -4.91
C ALA A 52 22.51 2.48 -3.69
N GLY A 53 23.31 1.88 -2.82
CA GLY A 53 23.71 2.56 -1.60
C GLY A 53 24.71 1.77 -0.77
N PHE A 54 25.36 2.50 0.11
CA PHE A 54 26.01 1.94 1.28
C PHE A 54 25.34 2.61 2.50
N VAL A 55 26.07 3.44 3.24
CA VAL A 55 25.53 4.28 4.34
C VAL A 55 24.45 5.26 3.85
N TRP A 56 24.66 5.83 2.67
CA TRP A 56 23.68 6.63 1.96
C TRP A 56 23.18 5.83 0.76
N THR A 57 21.87 5.84 0.58
CA THR A 57 21.20 5.12 -0.50
C THR A 57 20.47 6.10 -1.39
N GLY A 58 20.69 6.00 -2.70
CA GLY A 58 19.93 6.71 -3.71
C GLY A 58 19.01 5.74 -4.45
N LYS A 59 17.82 6.22 -4.83
CA LYS A 59 16.97 5.52 -5.78
C LYS A 59 16.37 6.46 -6.81
N VAL A 60 16.29 5.98 -8.04
CA VAL A 60 15.67 6.68 -9.16
C VAL A 60 14.97 5.67 -10.05
N GLY A 61 13.81 6.04 -10.58
CA GLY A 61 13.05 5.17 -11.45
C GLY A 61 12.05 5.92 -12.30
N THR A 62 11.56 5.21 -13.31
CA THR A 62 10.53 5.67 -14.23
C THR A 62 9.53 4.55 -14.43
N GLY A 63 8.32 4.90 -14.84
CA GLY A 63 7.32 3.94 -15.20
C GLY A 63 6.07 4.62 -15.74
N VAL A 64 4.95 3.91 -15.69
CA VAL A 64 3.66 4.38 -16.21
C VAL A 64 2.53 4.07 -15.24
N VAL A 65 1.50 4.89 -15.27
CA VAL A 65 0.21 4.65 -14.63
C VAL A 65 -0.89 4.62 -15.67
N ILE A 66 -1.82 3.68 -15.51
CA ILE A 66 -3.06 3.56 -16.28
C ILE A 66 -4.23 3.50 -15.31
N SER A 67 -5.40 3.99 -15.72
CA SER A 67 -6.63 3.89 -14.94
C SER A 67 -7.72 3.14 -15.69
N LYS A 68 -8.68 2.59 -14.96
CA LYS A 68 -9.84 1.91 -15.51
C LYS A 68 -10.93 2.96 -15.74
N LEU A 69 -11.33 3.12 -17.00
CA LEU A 69 -12.35 4.07 -17.44
C LEU A 69 -13.76 3.58 -17.07
N PRO A 70 -14.78 4.47 -17.07
CA PRO A 70 -16.16 4.10 -16.79
C PRO A 70 -16.73 3.03 -17.73
N ASP A 71 -16.21 2.93 -18.96
CA ASP A 71 -16.58 1.92 -19.96
C ASP A 71 -15.87 0.56 -19.74
N GLY A 72 -15.04 0.46 -18.70
CA GLY A 72 -14.29 -0.75 -18.34
C GLY A 72 -12.96 -0.92 -19.08
N ARG A 73 -12.64 -0.08 -20.07
CA ARG A 73 -11.34 -0.09 -20.75
C ARG A 73 -10.25 0.55 -19.89
N TRP A 74 -9.00 0.27 -20.20
CA TRP A 74 -7.87 0.98 -19.61
C TRP A 74 -7.62 2.31 -20.33
N SER A 75 -7.24 3.36 -19.62
CA SER A 75 -6.81 4.63 -20.20
C SER A 75 -5.48 4.48 -20.93
N ALA A 76 -5.10 5.49 -21.72
CA ALA A 76 -3.72 5.62 -22.20
C ALA A 76 -2.73 5.73 -21.01
N PRO A 77 -1.44 5.39 -21.19
CA PRO A 77 -0.44 5.43 -20.12
C PRO A 77 0.05 6.86 -19.87
N SER A 78 0.11 7.26 -18.59
CA SER A 78 0.79 8.48 -18.16
C SER A 78 2.14 8.13 -17.55
N ALA A 79 3.22 8.75 -18.01
CA ALA A 79 4.55 8.55 -17.48
C ALA A 79 4.67 9.11 -16.05
N ILE A 80 5.31 8.33 -15.20
CA ILE A 80 5.63 8.67 -13.81
C ILE A 80 7.12 8.43 -13.54
N GLY A 81 7.66 9.15 -12.58
CA GLY A 81 9.03 9.06 -12.14
C GLY A 81 9.08 8.95 -10.63
N THR A 82 10.13 8.32 -10.10
CA THR A 82 10.38 8.28 -8.68
C THR A 82 11.83 8.62 -8.40
N ALA A 83 12.04 9.38 -7.33
CA ALA A 83 13.35 9.66 -6.79
C ALA A 83 13.27 9.56 -5.27
N GLY A 84 14.33 9.06 -4.66
CA GLY A 84 14.41 8.92 -3.22
C GLY A 84 15.83 8.83 -2.74
N MET A 85 15.98 9.12 -1.46
CA MET A 85 17.23 9.00 -0.73
C MET A 85 16.95 8.36 0.62
N GLY A 86 17.93 7.62 1.12
CA GLY A 86 17.85 6.96 2.41
C GLY A 86 19.18 6.96 3.11
N PHE A 87 19.12 6.66 4.40
CA PHE A 87 20.27 6.50 5.26
C PHE A 87 20.08 5.25 6.12
N GLY A 88 21.11 4.42 6.21
CA GLY A 88 21.04 3.19 6.97
C GLY A 88 22.28 2.32 6.84
N ALA A 89 22.29 1.20 7.57
CA ALA A 89 23.26 0.15 7.37
C ALA A 89 22.85 -0.68 6.15
N GLU A 90 22.87 -0.05 4.98
CA GLU A 90 22.54 -0.65 3.69
C GLU A 90 23.81 -0.89 2.88
N MET A 91 23.81 -1.88 2.01
CA MET A 91 24.85 -2.07 1.02
C MET A 91 24.30 -2.81 -0.19
N GLY A 92 24.59 -2.27 -1.36
CA GLY A 92 24.51 -2.98 -2.62
C GLY A 92 23.85 -2.19 -3.73
N ALA A 93 23.47 -2.90 -4.78
CA ALA A 93 22.77 -2.35 -5.92
C ALA A 93 21.74 -3.37 -6.42
N GLN A 94 20.52 -2.89 -6.69
CA GLN A 94 19.45 -3.69 -7.23
C GLN A 94 18.56 -2.88 -8.17
N LEU A 95 18.01 -3.58 -9.16
CA LEU A 95 16.90 -3.12 -9.97
C LEU A 95 15.62 -3.71 -9.37
N ILE A 96 14.60 -2.88 -9.18
CA ILE A 96 13.33 -3.25 -8.59
C ILE A 96 12.21 -2.88 -9.56
N GLU A 97 11.43 -3.87 -9.94
CA GLU A 97 10.19 -3.73 -10.72
C GLU A 97 9.03 -3.71 -9.72
N PHE A 98 8.23 -2.65 -9.71
CA PHE A 98 7.05 -2.51 -8.87
C PHE A 98 5.78 -2.54 -9.70
N MET A 99 4.74 -3.19 -9.17
CA MET A 99 3.36 -3.02 -9.59
C MET A 99 2.52 -2.59 -8.39
N ILE A 100 1.89 -1.42 -8.51
CA ILE A 100 1.03 -0.80 -7.51
C ILE A 100 -0.40 -0.87 -8.01
N ILE A 101 -1.25 -1.57 -7.27
CA ILE A 101 -2.66 -1.76 -7.57
C ILE A 101 -3.46 -0.68 -6.84
N LEU A 102 -4.09 0.21 -7.61
CA LEU A 102 -4.91 1.30 -7.11
C LEU A 102 -6.37 0.83 -7.05
N ASN A 103 -6.91 0.63 -5.86
CA ASN A 103 -8.25 0.05 -5.64
C ASN A 103 -9.36 1.10 -5.46
N SER A 104 -9.04 2.40 -5.52
CA SER A 104 -10.00 3.49 -5.32
C SER A 104 -9.78 4.63 -6.31
N ASP A 105 -10.85 5.34 -6.63
CA ASP A 105 -10.79 6.54 -7.48
C ASP A 105 -9.91 7.62 -6.86
N THR A 106 -9.89 7.72 -5.52
CA THR A 106 -8.99 8.64 -4.79
C THR A 106 -7.53 8.28 -5.03
N ALA A 107 -7.17 6.99 -5.00
CA ALA A 107 -5.81 6.55 -5.29
C ALA A 107 -5.39 6.91 -6.73
N VAL A 108 -6.28 6.74 -7.71
CA VAL A 108 -6.04 7.14 -9.11
C VAL A 108 -5.91 8.66 -9.24
N LYS A 109 -6.80 9.43 -8.60
CA LYS A 109 -6.78 10.90 -8.62
C LYS A 109 -5.48 11.47 -8.07
N SER A 110 -4.84 10.82 -7.10
CA SER A 110 -3.52 11.22 -6.61
C SER A 110 -2.45 11.22 -7.71
N PHE A 111 -2.59 10.38 -8.75
CA PHE A 111 -1.71 10.37 -9.92
C PHE A 111 -2.09 11.39 -11.00
N MET A 112 -3.28 11.99 -10.92
CA MET A 112 -3.76 13.02 -11.85
C MET A 112 -3.29 14.44 -11.45
N GLN A 113 -3.01 14.65 -10.16
CA GLN A 113 -2.66 15.96 -9.62
C GLN A 113 -1.25 16.41 -10.07
N LYS A 114 -1.06 17.73 -10.23
CA LYS A 114 0.27 18.31 -10.48
C LYS A 114 1.08 18.31 -9.18
N GLY A 115 2.24 17.66 -9.16
CA GLY A 115 3.16 17.66 -8.02
C GLY A 115 3.63 16.26 -7.61
N GLN A 116 4.01 16.12 -6.33
CA GLN A 116 4.37 14.83 -5.74
C GLN A 116 3.11 14.00 -5.51
N LEU A 117 2.95 12.96 -6.34
CA LEU A 117 1.80 12.05 -6.39
C LEU A 117 1.76 11.10 -5.19
N SER A 118 2.92 10.82 -4.59
CA SER A 118 3.08 10.01 -3.39
C SER A 118 4.37 10.40 -2.67
N ALA A 119 4.30 10.65 -1.36
CA ALA A 119 5.44 10.83 -0.47
C ALA A 119 5.39 9.74 0.60
N GLY A 120 6.28 8.76 0.53
CA GLY A 120 6.22 7.57 1.38
C GLY A 120 7.57 7.21 1.97
N ALA A 121 7.57 6.84 3.25
CA ALA A 121 8.75 6.41 4.01
C ALA A 121 9.14 4.93 3.79
N ASN A 122 8.32 4.10 3.11
CA ASN A 122 8.52 2.65 3.15
C ASN A 122 8.08 1.90 1.88
N LEU A 123 8.57 2.27 0.70
CA LEU A 123 8.65 1.29 -0.42
C LEU A 123 9.84 0.36 -0.15
N GLU A 124 9.75 -0.40 0.94
CA GLU A 124 10.78 -1.34 1.36
C GLU A 124 10.36 -2.76 1.07
N PHE A 125 11.35 -3.52 0.64
CA PHE A 125 11.23 -4.85 0.07
C PHE A 125 10.94 -5.91 1.15
N ALA A 126 10.20 -6.96 0.80
CA ALA A 126 10.16 -8.20 1.61
C ALA A 126 11.34 -9.11 1.22
N ALA A 127 11.93 -9.82 2.17
CA ALA A 127 13.11 -10.66 1.95
C ALA A 127 12.96 -11.67 0.79
N GLY A 128 13.88 -11.63 -0.19
CA GLY A 128 13.94 -12.54 -1.36
C GLY A 128 13.33 -11.94 -2.64
N PRO A 129 13.73 -12.37 -3.86
CA PRO A 129 13.57 -11.64 -5.14
C PRO A 129 12.13 -11.24 -5.49
N TYR A 130 11.11 -11.86 -4.89
CA TYR A 130 9.72 -11.47 -5.04
C TYR A 130 9.15 -11.14 -3.67
N GLY A 131 8.44 -10.02 -3.58
CA GLY A 131 7.94 -9.55 -2.30
C GLY A 131 6.79 -8.56 -2.41
N ARG A 132 5.88 -8.63 -1.45
CA ARG A 132 4.97 -7.52 -1.11
C ARG A 132 5.78 -6.49 -0.34
N ALA A 133 5.61 -5.21 -0.64
CA ALA A 133 6.31 -4.18 0.13
C ALA A 133 5.92 -4.30 1.62
N ALA A 134 6.92 -4.31 2.51
CA ALA A 134 6.73 -4.44 3.95
C ALA A 134 6.26 -3.10 4.54
N GLY A 135 4.99 -2.77 4.34
CA GLY A 135 4.40 -1.53 4.81
C GLY A 135 3.14 -1.15 4.03
N ALA A 136 2.30 -0.32 4.64
CA ALA A 136 1.14 0.25 3.98
C ALA A 136 1.74 1.30 3.09
N ASN A 137 1.69 1.08 1.78
CA ASN A 137 1.93 2.13 0.81
C ASN A 137 0.70 3.03 0.85
N ALA A 138 0.60 3.81 1.92
CA ALA A 138 -0.29 4.95 1.99
C ALA A 138 0.22 5.93 0.93
N ASN A 139 -0.51 6.09 -0.17
CA ASN A 139 -0.30 7.26 -1.01
C ASN A 139 -0.80 8.46 -0.22
N PHE A 140 0.12 9.25 0.31
CA PHE A 140 -0.18 10.56 0.86
C PHE A 140 -0.33 11.53 -0.31
N SER A 141 -1.55 11.98 -0.56
CA SER A 141 -1.81 13.15 -1.41
C SER A 141 -2.48 14.25 -0.59
N ALA A 142 -2.59 15.45 -1.15
CA ALA A 142 -3.33 16.55 -0.53
C ALA A 142 -4.80 16.19 -0.21
N SER A 143 -5.31 15.10 -0.78
CA SER A 143 -6.69 14.62 -0.64
C SER A 143 -6.85 13.43 0.33
N GLY A 144 -5.79 12.99 1.01
CA GLY A 144 -5.86 11.96 2.06
C GLY A 144 -4.95 10.75 1.84
N VAL A 145 -5.18 9.70 2.62
CA VAL A 145 -4.45 8.41 2.56
C VAL A 145 -5.33 7.38 1.87
N ALA A 146 -4.87 6.83 0.75
CA ALA A 146 -5.53 5.71 0.09
C ALA A 146 -4.66 4.44 0.20
N PRO A 147 -5.19 3.32 0.73
CA PRO A 147 -4.47 2.06 0.77
C PRO A 147 -4.35 1.52 -0.66
N ASN A 148 -3.14 1.13 -1.06
CA ASN A 148 -2.89 0.42 -2.32
C ASN A 148 -2.07 -0.85 -2.04
N TYR A 149 -2.09 -1.79 -2.99
CA TYR A 149 -1.32 -3.03 -2.89
C TYR A 149 -0.10 -2.94 -3.79
N THR A 150 1.09 -3.02 -3.21
CA THR A 150 2.34 -2.98 -3.98
C THR A 150 3.04 -4.32 -3.94
N TYR A 151 3.30 -4.82 -5.14
CA TYR A 151 4.09 -6.01 -5.37
C TYR A 151 5.38 -5.61 -6.07
N SER A 152 6.44 -6.36 -5.81
CA SER A 152 7.75 -6.07 -6.35
C SER A 152 8.52 -7.33 -6.71
N HIS A 153 9.34 -7.19 -7.73
CA HIS A 153 10.33 -8.16 -8.15
C HIS A 153 11.68 -7.45 -8.23
N SER A 154 12.68 -7.93 -7.49
CA SER A 154 14.01 -7.34 -7.48
C SER A 154 15.05 -8.28 -8.07
N LYS A 155 16.03 -7.68 -8.76
CA LYS A 155 17.19 -8.32 -9.34
C LYS A 155 18.44 -7.58 -8.86
N GLY A 156 19.31 -8.27 -8.14
CA GLY A 156 20.55 -7.71 -7.63
C GLY A 156 20.86 -8.19 -6.22
N LEU A 157 21.92 -7.62 -5.64
CA LEU A 157 22.34 -7.88 -4.27
C LEU A 157 22.23 -6.58 -3.50
N PHE A 158 21.24 -6.50 -2.63
CA PHE A 158 21.03 -5.39 -1.73
C PHE A 158 20.58 -5.93 -0.38
N GLY A 159 21.28 -5.56 0.69
CA GLY A 159 20.97 -5.99 2.04
C GLY A 159 21.18 -4.86 3.02
N GLY A 160 20.33 -4.82 4.05
CA GLY A 160 20.48 -3.84 5.12
C GLY A 160 19.18 -3.39 5.74
N VAL A 161 19.32 -2.49 6.71
CA VAL A 161 18.21 -1.82 7.40
C VAL A 161 18.49 -0.32 7.35
N GLY A 162 17.52 0.45 6.89
CA GLY A 162 17.64 1.89 6.77
C GLY A 162 16.29 2.56 6.72
N LEU A 163 16.31 3.89 6.74
CA LEU A 163 15.13 4.73 6.53
C LEU A 163 15.23 5.35 5.14
N GLN A 164 14.15 5.27 4.36
CA GLN A 164 14.15 5.72 2.97
C GLN A 164 12.98 6.65 2.66
N GLY A 165 13.27 7.87 2.24
CA GLY A 165 12.27 8.77 1.68
C GLY A 165 12.16 8.60 0.17
N SER A 166 10.95 8.62 -0.38
CA SER A 166 10.73 8.75 -1.82
C SER A 166 9.52 9.57 -2.21
N GLY A 167 9.65 10.21 -3.37
CA GLY A 167 8.55 10.82 -4.10
C GLY A 167 8.24 10.08 -5.39
N ILE A 168 6.97 10.01 -5.76
CA ILE A 168 6.52 9.70 -7.13
C ILE A 168 5.97 10.99 -7.73
N VAL A 169 6.33 11.30 -8.98
CA VAL A 169 5.89 12.51 -9.71
C VAL A 169 5.43 12.13 -11.11
N ALA A 170 4.54 12.93 -11.70
CA ALA A 170 4.22 12.79 -13.12
C ALA A 170 5.38 13.31 -13.97
N ARG A 171 5.70 12.62 -15.07
CA ARG A 171 6.72 13.03 -16.02
C ARG A 171 6.11 13.76 -17.21
N ALA A 172 5.77 15.03 -16.98
CA ALA A 172 5.18 15.90 -17.99
C ALA A 172 6.07 16.04 -19.24
N ASP A 173 7.40 15.99 -19.07
CA ASP A 173 8.38 15.99 -20.16
C ASP A 173 8.23 14.76 -21.08
N ILE A 174 8.12 13.56 -20.51
CA ILE A 174 7.92 12.32 -21.27
C ILE A 174 6.52 12.30 -21.89
N ASN A 175 5.50 12.68 -21.14
CA ASN A 175 4.13 12.75 -21.65
C ASN A 175 4.05 13.67 -22.87
N LYS A 176 4.57 14.90 -22.76
CA LYS A 176 4.59 15.86 -23.87
C LYS A 176 5.32 15.32 -25.09
N ARG A 177 6.50 14.72 -24.89
CA ARG A 177 7.30 14.16 -25.98
C ARG A 177 6.58 13.02 -26.70
N PHE A 178 5.93 12.13 -25.95
CA PHE A 178 5.25 10.96 -26.50
C PHE A 178 3.94 11.33 -27.21
N TYR A 179 3.12 12.20 -26.60
CA TYR A 179 1.83 12.61 -27.16
C TYR A 179 1.92 13.77 -28.17
N GLY A 180 3.11 14.36 -28.35
CA GLY A 180 3.37 15.44 -29.30
C GLY A 180 2.73 16.78 -28.95
N ARG A 181 2.10 16.92 -27.77
CA ARG A 181 1.45 18.13 -27.29
C ARG A 181 1.52 18.23 -25.77
N GLU A 182 1.34 19.45 -25.24
CA GLU A 182 1.10 19.62 -23.81
C GLU A 182 -0.16 18.84 -23.42
N ILE A 183 -0.01 17.96 -22.42
CA ILE A 183 -1.08 17.09 -21.96
C ILE A 183 -0.89 16.76 -20.49
N THR A 184 -1.99 16.81 -19.74
CA THR A 184 -1.98 16.55 -18.30
C THR A 184 -2.22 15.07 -17.98
N PRO A 185 -1.69 14.56 -16.85
CA PRO A 185 -2.03 13.22 -16.37
C PRO A 185 -3.55 13.04 -16.19
N THR A 186 -4.27 14.10 -15.81
CA THR A 186 -5.75 14.08 -15.76
C THR A 186 -6.34 13.74 -17.11
N GLU A 187 -6.01 14.48 -18.18
CA GLU A 187 -6.52 14.20 -19.53
C GLU A 187 -6.21 12.77 -19.99
N ILE A 188 -5.00 12.28 -19.71
CA ILE A 188 -4.58 10.93 -20.08
C ILE A 188 -5.42 9.90 -19.34
N LEU A 189 -5.49 10.02 -18.01
CA LEU A 189 -6.12 9.02 -17.15
C LEU A 189 -7.65 9.06 -17.20
N THR A 190 -8.28 10.19 -17.57
CA THR A 190 -9.73 10.25 -17.79
C THR A 190 -10.16 9.83 -19.20
N GLY A 191 -9.21 9.43 -20.06
CA GLY A 191 -9.52 8.90 -21.39
C GLY A 191 -9.72 9.97 -22.47
N ALA A 192 -9.17 11.18 -22.30
CA ALA A 192 -9.22 12.23 -23.33
C ALA A 192 -8.26 11.97 -24.51
N VAL A 193 -7.46 10.91 -24.44
CA VAL A 193 -6.62 10.42 -25.54
C VAL A 193 -6.79 8.91 -25.71
N ASP A 194 -6.71 8.46 -26.95
CA ASP A 194 -6.82 7.05 -27.29
C ASP A 194 -5.60 6.25 -26.81
N GLN A 195 -5.84 4.94 -26.64
CA GLN A 195 -4.80 3.99 -26.33
C GLN A 195 -3.75 3.96 -27.46
N PRO A 196 -2.47 4.26 -27.18
CA PRO A 196 -1.44 4.24 -28.22
C PRO A 196 -1.07 2.81 -28.61
N ALA A 197 -0.74 2.59 -29.89
CA ALA A 197 -0.30 1.28 -30.38
C ALA A 197 0.93 0.73 -29.63
N ALA A 198 1.80 1.62 -29.13
CA ALA A 198 2.96 1.25 -28.31
C ALA A 198 2.60 0.50 -27.01
N ALA A 199 1.37 0.65 -26.51
CA ALA A 199 0.88 -0.02 -25.30
C ALA A 199 0.00 -1.25 -25.57
N SER A 200 -0.17 -1.66 -26.82
CA SER A 200 -1.00 -2.82 -27.22
C SER A 200 -0.64 -4.10 -26.44
N GLN A 201 0.64 -4.44 -26.35
CA GLN A 201 1.09 -5.66 -25.66
C GLN A 201 0.77 -5.65 -24.17
N LEU A 202 0.89 -4.49 -23.50
CA LEU A 202 0.48 -4.33 -22.11
C LEU A 202 -1.02 -4.55 -21.93
N TYR A 203 -1.86 -4.01 -22.83
CA TYR A 203 -3.31 -4.22 -22.76
C TYR A 203 -3.70 -5.67 -23.04
N ASP A 204 -3.05 -6.33 -24.00
CA ASP A 204 -3.28 -7.74 -24.28
C ASP A 204 -2.93 -8.61 -23.06
N ALA A 205 -1.82 -8.32 -22.39
CA ALA A 205 -1.43 -9.02 -21.17
C ALA A 205 -2.44 -8.81 -20.04
N LEU A 206 -2.92 -7.58 -19.84
CA LEU A 206 -3.96 -7.28 -18.85
C LEU A 206 -5.29 -7.97 -19.19
N GLN A 207 -5.67 -7.99 -20.47
CA GLN A 207 -6.91 -8.64 -20.93
C GLN A 207 -6.87 -10.15 -20.66
N ARG A 208 -5.71 -10.81 -20.87
CA ARG A 208 -5.52 -12.22 -20.51
C ARG A 208 -5.72 -12.45 -19.02
N LEU A 209 -5.18 -11.57 -18.16
CA LEU A 209 -5.39 -11.69 -16.71
C LEU A 209 -6.86 -11.48 -16.32
N VAL A 210 -7.52 -10.45 -16.85
CA VAL A 210 -8.94 -10.17 -16.54
C VAL A 210 -9.87 -11.25 -17.11
N SER A 211 -9.45 -12.01 -18.13
CA SER A 211 -10.24 -13.14 -18.63
C SER A 211 -10.31 -14.33 -17.67
N ILE A 212 -9.39 -14.42 -16.71
CA ILE A 212 -9.41 -15.45 -15.67
C ILE A 212 -10.54 -15.11 -14.68
N PRO A 213 -11.48 -16.01 -14.40
CA PRO A 213 -12.62 -15.74 -13.51
C PRO A 213 -12.16 -15.28 -12.12
N SER A 214 -12.87 -14.31 -11.54
CA SER A 214 -12.69 -13.94 -10.14
C SER A 214 -13.03 -15.13 -9.25
N SER A 215 -12.18 -15.40 -8.26
CA SER A 215 -12.33 -16.50 -7.31
C SER A 215 -13.40 -16.25 -6.25
N GLY A 216 -13.99 -15.05 -6.17
CA GLY A 216 -15.02 -14.70 -5.18
C GLY A 216 -14.55 -14.65 -3.71
N HIS A 217 -13.27 -14.98 -3.43
CA HIS A 217 -12.69 -15.08 -2.10
C HIS A 217 -12.13 -13.75 -1.57
N MET A 218 -12.49 -12.61 -2.18
CA MET A 218 -11.89 -11.32 -1.89
C MET A 218 -12.08 -10.87 -0.43
N GLN A 219 -13.20 -11.20 0.24
CA GLN A 219 -13.39 -10.83 1.65
C GLN A 219 -12.34 -11.51 2.56
N ASN A 220 -12.11 -12.80 2.37
CA ASN A 220 -11.07 -13.55 3.10
C ASN A 220 -9.66 -13.06 2.73
N PHE A 221 -9.46 -12.62 1.50
CA PHE A 221 -8.18 -12.11 1.04
C PHE A 221 -7.87 -10.69 1.52
N LYS A 222 -8.84 -9.77 1.55
CA LYS A 222 -8.70 -8.44 2.18
C LYS A 222 -8.29 -8.62 3.64
N HIS A 223 -8.89 -9.58 4.35
CA HIS A 223 -8.50 -9.94 5.70
C HIS A 223 -7.07 -10.52 5.78
N LYS A 224 -6.68 -11.43 4.88
CA LYS A 224 -5.34 -12.07 4.80
C LYS A 224 -4.22 -11.20 4.20
N ILE A 225 -4.53 -10.07 3.58
CA ILE A 225 -3.55 -9.07 3.08
C ILE A 225 -3.44 -7.87 3.99
N LEU A 226 -4.48 -7.59 4.78
CA LEU A 226 -4.36 -6.73 5.95
C LEU A 226 -3.67 -7.47 7.10
N SER A 227 -3.65 -8.82 7.10
CA SER A 227 -2.99 -9.61 8.14
C SER A 227 -1.48 -9.39 8.30
N PRO A 228 -0.64 -9.09 7.29
CA PRO A 228 0.78 -8.75 7.53
C PRO A 228 0.98 -7.44 8.30
N PHE A 229 -0.04 -6.57 8.35
CA PHE A 229 -0.06 -5.40 9.25
C PHE A 229 -0.35 -5.80 10.69
N ILE A 230 -1.12 -6.87 10.86
CA ILE A 230 -1.50 -7.45 12.14
C ILE A 230 -0.44 -8.47 12.61
N ASP A 231 0.33 -9.14 11.76
CA ASP A 231 1.27 -10.18 12.21
C ASP A 231 2.60 -9.63 12.76
N ARG A 232 2.96 -8.37 12.48
CA ARG A 232 4.14 -7.72 13.04
C ARG A 232 3.74 -6.58 13.98
N MET A 233 3.83 -6.85 15.28
CA MET A 233 3.65 -5.85 16.34
C MET A 233 4.45 -4.57 16.02
N PRO A 234 3.79 -3.42 15.80
CA PRO A 234 4.46 -2.19 15.39
C PRO A 234 5.40 -1.71 16.49
N ALA A 235 6.56 -1.15 16.14
CA ALA A 235 7.51 -0.60 17.10
C ALA A 235 6.88 0.53 17.93
N ALA A 236 7.33 0.71 19.18
CA ALA A 236 6.86 1.82 20.00
C ALA A 236 7.30 3.14 19.36
N ALA A 237 6.41 4.12 19.34
CA ALA A 237 6.74 5.47 18.94
C ALA A 237 7.80 6.03 19.91
N VAL A 238 8.78 6.74 19.36
CA VAL A 238 9.88 7.35 20.12
C VAL A 238 10.03 8.81 19.73
N GLY A 239 10.40 9.65 20.70
CA GLY A 239 10.66 11.07 20.44
C GLY A 239 9.44 11.82 19.88
N PRO A 240 9.61 12.67 18.86
CA PRO A 240 8.52 13.50 18.30
C PRO A 240 7.34 12.69 17.75
N ASP A 241 7.56 11.45 17.32
CA ASP A 241 6.55 10.60 16.72
C ASP A 241 5.44 10.20 17.70
N VAL A 242 5.72 10.22 19.02
CA VAL A 242 4.73 9.89 20.06
C VAL A 242 3.55 10.87 19.99
N GLN A 243 3.82 12.17 19.83
CA GLN A 243 2.77 13.18 19.75
C GLN A 243 1.98 13.04 18.44
N VAL A 244 2.65 12.75 17.33
CA VAL A 244 2.00 12.55 16.03
C VAL A 244 1.04 11.36 16.06
N VAL A 245 1.47 10.24 16.67
CA VAL A 245 0.63 9.05 16.84
C VAL A 245 -0.52 9.35 17.81
N TYR A 246 -0.25 10.06 18.91
CA TYR A 246 -1.25 10.43 19.90
C TYR A 246 -2.37 11.28 19.29
N ASP A 247 -2.01 12.35 18.56
CA ASP A 247 -2.96 13.24 17.88
C ASP A 247 -3.76 12.51 16.79
N ARG A 248 -3.18 11.47 16.18
CA ARG A 248 -3.90 10.63 15.21
C ARG A 248 -4.95 9.76 15.90
N VAL A 249 -4.59 9.11 17.00
CA VAL A 249 -5.53 8.28 17.78
C VAL A 249 -6.69 9.11 18.29
N LEU A 250 -6.42 10.29 18.87
CA LEU A 250 -7.48 11.15 19.36
C LEU A 250 -8.43 11.61 18.25
N ARG A 251 -7.91 11.97 17.08
CA ARG A 251 -8.74 12.36 15.93
C ARG A 251 -9.63 11.22 15.44
N LEU A 252 -9.10 10.00 15.38
CA LEU A 252 -9.90 8.83 15.00
C LEU A 252 -11.02 8.57 16.00
N ILE A 253 -10.74 8.69 17.29
CA ILE A 253 -11.73 8.47 18.33
C ILE A 253 -12.76 9.60 18.37
N GLU A 254 -12.34 10.83 18.12
CA GLU A 254 -13.25 11.98 17.98
C GLU A 254 -14.22 11.80 16.81
N ASP A 255 -13.74 11.31 15.67
CA ASP A 255 -14.57 11.00 14.50
C ASP A 255 -15.58 9.87 14.79
N ILE A 256 -15.18 8.88 15.59
CA ILE A 256 -16.02 7.71 15.90
C ILE A 256 -17.03 8.01 17.02
N SER A 257 -16.61 8.68 18.09
CA SER A 257 -17.32 8.77 19.38
C SER A 257 -17.49 10.19 19.92
N GLY A 258 -17.05 11.21 19.17
CA GLY A 258 -17.09 12.60 19.60
C GLY A 258 -16.13 12.91 20.75
N SER A 259 -16.20 14.15 21.25
CA SER A 259 -15.32 14.65 22.32
C SER A 259 -15.47 13.89 23.65
N ALA A 260 -16.67 13.41 23.97
CA ALA A 260 -16.89 12.59 25.17
C ALA A 260 -16.14 11.24 25.10
N GLY A 261 -16.15 10.58 23.94
CA GLY A 261 -15.39 9.34 23.74
C GLY A 261 -13.87 9.55 23.80
N VAL A 262 -13.40 10.73 23.38
CA VAL A 262 -11.99 11.12 23.53
C VAL A 262 -11.59 11.22 25.00
N ASP A 263 -12.44 11.82 25.84
CA ASP A 263 -12.16 11.99 27.26
C ASP A 263 -12.19 10.66 28.02
N ASP A 264 -13.15 9.78 27.70
CA ASP A 264 -13.24 8.44 28.26
C ASP A 264 -12.03 7.58 27.85
N PHE A 265 -11.62 7.67 26.59
CA PHE A 265 -10.42 7.00 26.09
C PHE A 265 -9.14 7.49 26.80
N LYS A 266 -8.98 8.81 26.96
CA LYS A 266 -7.83 9.39 27.68
C LYS A 266 -7.77 8.89 29.12
N LYS A 267 -8.92 8.81 29.79
CA LYS A 267 -9.03 8.28 31.15
C LYS A 267 -8.63 6.81 31.21
N CYS A 268 -9.14 5.99 30.29
CA CYS A 268 -8.81 4.57 30.20
C CYS A 268 -7.32 4.34 29.93
N CYS A 269 -6.72 5.07 28.99
CA CYS A 269 -5.30 5.03 28.68
C CYS A 269 -4.42 5.45 29.88
N LYS A 270 -4.84 6.47 30.62
CA LYS A 270 -4.15 6.92 31.83
C LYS A 270 -4.16 5.84 32.91
N ASP A 271 -5.31 5.23 33.18
CA ASP A 271 -5.45 4.17 34.18
C ASP A 271 -4.68 2.91 33.77
N TYR A 272 -4.70 2.56 32.49
CA TYR A 272 -3.91 1.44 31.96
C TYR A 272 -2.40 1.70 32.03
N GLY A 273 -1.94 2.90 31.68
CA GLY A 273 -0.53 3.31 31.80
C GLY A 273 -0.03 3.34 33.25
N GLN A 274 -0.92 3.63 34.21
CA GLN A 274 -0.61 3.69 35.64
C GLN A 274 -0.82 2.35 36.38
N ASN A 275 -1.04 1.24 35.65
CA ASN A 275 -1.33 -0.09 36.21
C ASN A 275 -2.56 -0.12 37.14
N ARG A 276 -3.52 0.79 36.93
CA ARG A 276 -4.82 0.83 37.63
C ARG A 276 -5.90 0.00 36.93
N CYS A 277 -5.61 -0.47 35.73
CA CYS A 277 -6.45 -1.31 34.89
C CYS A 277 -5.62 -2.50 34.41
N THR A 278 -6.22 -3.69 34.42
CA THR A 278 -5.59 -4.92 33.90
C THR A 278 -5.64 -4.98 32.37
N ASP A 279 -4.77 -5.77 31.76
CA ASP A 279 -4.71 -5.92 30.31
C ASP A 279 -6.05 -6.43 29.73
N ASP A 280 -6.72 -7.37 30.39
CA ASP A 280 -8.05 -7.87 29.97
C ASP A 280 -9.15 -6.82 30.10
N GLN A 281 -9.13 -6.00 31.15
CA GLN A 281 -10.10 -4.91 31.30
C GLN A 281 -9.92 -3.86 30.20
N PHE A 282 -8.69 -3.55 29.82
CA PHE A 282 -8.39 -2.63 28.73
C PHE A 282 -8.83 -3.19 27.37
N VAL A 283 -8.55 -4.47 27.10
CA VAL A 283 -9.02 -5.14 25.87
C VAL A 283 -10.56 -5.17 25.83
N THR A 284 -11.22 -5.49 26.94
CA THR A 284 -12.69 -5.49 27.03
C THR A 284 -13.29 -4.12 26.76
N TYR A 285 -12.64 -3.05 27.24
CA TYR A 285 -13.03 -1.69 26.92
C TYR A 285 -12.93 -1.43 25.41
N LEU A 286 -11.82 -1.79 24.77
CA LEU A 286 -11.67 -1.59 23.32
C LEU A 286 -12.74 -2.36 22.53
N ASP A 287 -12.99 -3.61 22.90
CA ASP A 287 -13.93 -4.50 22.20
C ASP A 287 -15.42 -4.13 22.39
N SER A 288 -15.74 -3.42 23.46
CA SER A 288 -17.09 -2.94 23.77
C SER A 288 -17.35 -1.52 23.26
N THR A 289 -16.29 -0.72 23.11
CA THR A 289 -16.38 0.69 22.67
C THR A 289 -16.29 0.81 21.16
N PHE A 290 -15.51 -0.05 20.49
CA PHE A 290 -15.24 0.05 19.06
C PHE A 290 -15.74 -1.19 18.31
N THR A 291 -16.22 -0.97 17.08
CA THR A 291 -16.56 -2.07 16.16
C THR A 291 -15.31 -2.81 15.72
N ALA A 292 -15.46 -4.04 15.21
CA ALA A 292 -14.31 -4.83 14.74
C ALA A 292 -13.46 -4.08 13.69
N GLU A 293 -14.09 -3.36 12.75
CA GLU A 293 -13.37 -2.56 11.74
C GLU A 293 -12.61 -1.38 12.36
N GLN A 294 -13.19 -0.71 13.36
CA GLN A 294 -12.55 0.40 14.07
C GLN A 294 -11.39 -0.09 14.95
N THR A 295 -11.55 -1.24 15.62
CA THR A 295 -10.50 -1.89 16.41
C THR A 295 -9.29 -2.23 15.53
N LEU A 296 -9.51 -2.71 14.30
CA LEU A 296 -8.43 -2.97 13.35
C LEU A 296 -7.64 -1.71 12.96
N GLN A 297 -8.28 -0.54 12.96
CA GLN A 297 -7.60 0.74 12.67
C GLN A 297 -6.92 1.34 13.91
N LEU A 298 -7.52 1.17 15.10
CA LEU A 298 -7.07 1.80 16.34
C LEU A 298 -5.95 1.02 17.05
N VAL A 299 -6.05 -0.30 17.12
CA VAL A 299 -5.12 -1.14 17.90
C VAL A 299 -3.66 -0.95 17.50
N PRO A 300 -3.27 -0.88 16.21
CA PRO A 300 -1.89 -0.65 15.83
C PRO A 300 -1.33 0.69 16.33
N GLU A 301 -2.13 1.74 16.34
CA GLU A 301 -1.72 3.06 16.82
C GLU A 301 -1.64 3.10 18.36
N ILE A 302 -2.57 2.42 19.05
CA ILE A 302 -2.52 2.24 20.51
C ILE A 302 -1.26 1.46 20.91
N VAL A 303 -0.92 0.39 20.19
CA VAL A 303 0.27 -0.43 20.46
C VAL A 303 1.58 0.33 20.21
N LYS A 304 1.59 1.32 19.31
CA LYS A 304 2.73 2.24 19.14
C LYS A 304 2.89 3.20 20.32
N LEU A 305 1.79 3.63 20.96
CA LEU A 305 1.83 4.57 22.09
C LEU A 305 2.27 3.92 23.40
N LEU A 306 2.07 2.62 23.53
CA LEU A 306 2.54 1.87 24.69
C LEU A 306 4.07 1.75 24.66
N GLN A 307 4.71 2.03 25.78
CA GLN A 307 6.15 1.86 25.96
C GLN A 307 6.50 0.46 26.50
N ASP A 308 5.58 -0.13 27.27
CA ASP A 308 5.77 -1.46 27.87
C ASP A 308 5.64 -2.57 26.82
N ALA A 309 6.69 -3.37 26.66
CA ALA A 309 6.75 -4.43 25.65
C ALA A 309 5.76 -5.59 25.90
N ASN A 310 5.46 -5.91 27.16
CA ASN A 310 4.54 -7.00 27.51
C ASN A 310 3.09 -6.60 27.24
N LYS A 311 2.70 -5.39 27.64
CA LYS A 311 1.37 -4.83 27.37
C LYS A 311 1.08 -4.69 25.89
N ARG A 312 2.08 -4.27 25.11
CA ARG A 312 2.01 -4.21 23.64
C ARG A 312 1.72 -5.58 23.06
N LYS A 313 2.50 -6.59 23.46
CA LYS A 313 2.35 -7.95 22.99
C LYS A 313 0.98 -8.52 23.38
N TYR A 314 0.50 -8.25 24.59
CA TYR A 314 -0.78 -8.74 25.07
C TYR A 314 -1.95 -8.20 24.26
N ILE A 315 -2.04 -6.87 24.09
CA ILE A 315 -3.11 -6.21 23.33
C ILE A 315 -3.07 -6.65 21.87
N TRP A 316 -1.87 -6.73 21.29
CA TRP A 316 -1.65 -7.15 19.92
C TRP A 316 -2.21 -8.55 19.64
N VAL A 317 -1.82 -9.53 20.46
CA VAL A 317 -2.26 -10.93 20.32
C VAL A 317 -3.75 -11.08 20.61
N LYS A 318 -4.31 -10.35 21.58
CA LYS A 318 -5.75 -10.47 21.91
C LYS A 318 -6.65 -9.89 20.82
N ALA A 319 -6.27 -8.77 20.21
CA ALA A 319 -7.02 -8.16 19.11
C ALA A 319 -7.08 -9.08 17.87
N GLU A 320 -6.01 -9.83 17.60
CA GLU A 320 -5.96 -10.87 16.57
C GLU A 320 -6.99 -11.99 16.79
N HIS A 321 -6.99 -12.58 17.99
CA HIS A 321 -7.87 -13.71 18.32
C HIS A 321 -9.35 -13.30 18.41
N GLY A 322 -9.64 -12.10 18.92
CA GLY A 322 -11.01 -11.57 18.98
C GLY A 322 -11.63 -11.32 17.60
N THR A 323 -10.80 -10.97 16.61
CA THR A 323 -11.24 -10.76 15.23
C THR A 323 -11.49 -12.09 14.51
N GLN A 324 -10.66 -13.12 14.75
CA GLN A 324 -10.87 -14.45 14.16
C GLN A 324 -12.13 -15.16 14.66
N LEU A 325 -12.45 -15.07 15.96
CA LEU A 325 -13.66 -15.70 16.51
C LEU A 325 -14.95 -15.08 15.95
N ARG A 326 -14.97 -13.77 15.69
CA ARG A 326 -16.14 -13.04 15.16
C ARG A 326 -16.39 -13.28 13.67
N SER A 327 -15.36 -13.57 12.86
CA SER A 327 -15.54 -13.90 11.43
C SER A 327 -16.10 -15.31 11.21
N THR A 328 -15.82 -16.26 12.11
CA THR A 328 -16.45 -17.59 12.11
C THR A 328 -17.90 -17.60 12.63
N GLY A 329 -18.34 -16.59 13.38
CA GLY A 329 -19.69 -16.54 13.96
C GLY A 329 -20.80 -16.04 13.03
N ALA A 330 -20.46 -15.57 11.82
CA ALA A 330 -21.43 -15.07 10.83
C ALA A 330 -21.81 -16.09 9.75
N ALA A 331 -21.33 -17.34 9.84
CA ALA A 331 -21.85 -18.46 9.06
C ALA A 331 -23.10 -19.00 9.77
N GLY A 332 -24.27 -18.52 9.35
CA GLY A 332 -25.56 -18.93 9.89
C GLY A 332 -25.72 -20.46 9.90
N SER A 333 -26.20 -20.96 11.04
CA SER A 333 -26.65 -22.33 11.23
C SER A 333 -27.58 -22.76 10.08
N PRO A 334 -27.39 -23.92 9.44
CA PRO A 334 -28.43 -24.49 8.60
C PRO A 334 -29.58 -24.90 9.51
N SER A 335 -30.75 -24.28 9.31
CA SER A 335 -32.01 -24.71 9.90
C SER A 335 -32.25 -26.17 9.51
N LEU A 336 -32.08 -27.08 10.47
CA LEU A 336 -32.69 -28.39 10.41
C LEU A 336 -34.07 -28.24 11.03
N PHE A 337 -35.07 -28.13 10.17
CA PHE A 337 -36.46 -28.63 10.21
C PHE A 337 -37.27 -27.89 9.15
#